data_AF-A0A7C1QYH5-F1
#
_entry.id   AF-A0A7C1QYH5-F1
#
_cell.length_a   1.000
_cell.length_b   1.000
_cell.length_c   1.000
_cell.angle_alpha   90.00
_cell.angle_beta   90.00
_cell.angle_gamma   90.00
#
_symmetry.space_group_name_H-M   'P 1'
#
loop_
_entity.id
_entity.type
_entity.pdbx_description
1 polymer ?
#
loop_
_entity_poly.entity_id
_entity_poly.type
_entity_poly.pdbx_seq_one_letter_code
_entity_poly.pdbx_strand_id
1 'polypeptide(L)'
;MEDPYIWMENLSDERVLNLVEEENKRFREFIGKLNDELFPEVWEYYSMPALHSARLTEKGVIAMYKEKDRQVIRWLGGKIIVDSKALEEELNDEVLLQGFTADKNGKFLA
;
A
#
# COMPACT_ATOMS: atom_id res chain seq x y z
N MET A 1 15.17 -30.57 -19.68
CA MET A 1 13.97 -30.03 -20.35
C MET A 1 14.34 -28.62 -20.77
N GLU A 2 14.26 -28.31 -22.06
CA GLU A 2 14.52 -26.94 -22.52
C GLU A 2 13.27 -26.10 -22.34
N ASP A 3 13.41 -24.91 -21.74
CA ASP A 3 12.34 -23.93 -21.59
C ASP A 3 12.47 -22.86 -22.68
N PRO A 4 11.54 -22.81 -23.65
CA PRO A 4 11.58 -21.84 -24.75
C PRO A 4 11.38 -20.38 -24.30
N TYR A 5 10.94 -20.15 -23.06
CA TYR A 5 10.66 -18.83 -22.49
C TYR A 5 11.59 -18.48 -21.33
N ILE A 6 12.68 -19.22 -21.12
CA ILE A 6 13.68 -18.91 -20.08
C ILE A 6 14.20 -17.47 -20.15
N TRP A 7 14.23 -16.87 -21.35
CA TRP A 7 14.63 -15.48 -21.57
C TRP A 7 13.68 -14.46 -20.92
N MET A 8 12.43 -14.85 -20.66
CA MET A 8 11.44 -13.98 -20.00
C MET A 8 11.72 -13.77 -18.52
N GLU A 9 12.57 -14.61 -17.90
CA GLU A 9 13.01 -14.42 -16.52
C GLU A 9 13.95 -13.22 -16.35
N ASN A 10 14.60 -12.78 -17.44
CA ASN A 10 15.38 -11.55 -17.44
C ASN A 10 14.46 -10.33 -17.65
N LEU A 11 14.01 -9.72 -16.55
CA LEU A 11 13.10 -8.57 -16.57
C LEU A 11 13.72 -7.28 -17.15
N SER A 12 15.03 -7.27 -17.42
CA SER A 12 15.70 -6.18 -18.12
C SER A 12 15.88 -6.43 -19.62
N ASP A 13 15.43 -7.58 -20.13
CA ASP A 13 15.44 -7.86 -21.57
C ASP A 13 14.40 -6.98 -22.28
N GLU A 14 14.83 -6.24 -23.31
CA GLU A 14 13.96 -5.32 -24.07
C GLU A 14 12.74 -6.02 -24.67
N ARG A 15 12.84 -7.31 -25.02
CA ARG A 15 11.70 -8.09 -25.54
C ARG A 15 10.62 -8.28 -24.49
N VAL A 16 11.03 -8.47 -23.22
CA VAL A 16 10.10 -8.59 -22.09
C VAL A 16 9.43 -7.26 -21.81
N LEU A 17 10.20 -6.17 -21.78
CA LEU A 17 9.67 -4.82 -21.56
C LEU A 17 8.65 -4.44 -22.63
N ASN A 18 8.98 -4.64 -23.91
CA ASN A 18 8.07 -4.35 -25.02
C ASN A 18 6.78 -5.17 -24.93
N LEU A 19 6.87 -6.47 -24.60
CA LEU A 19 5.70 -7.33 -24.41
C LEU A 19 4.80 -6.81 -23.28
N VAL A 20 5.40 -6.41 -22.14
CA VAL A 20 4.67 -5.85 -21.00
C VAL A 20 3.96 -4.54 -21.38
N GLU A 21 4.61 -3.67 -22.14
CA GLU A 21 4.02 -2.41 -22.61
C GLU A 21 2.84 -2.64 -23.55
N GLU A 22 3.01 -3.51 -24.55
CA GLU A 22 1.97 -3.84 -25.53
C GLU A 22 0.73 -4.45 -24.89
N GLU A 23 0.92 -5.44 -24.01
CA GLU A 23 -0.20 -6.10 -23.34
C GLU A 23 -0.87 -5.21 -22.29
N ASN A 24 -0.13 -4.37 -21.57
CA ASN A 24 -0.72 -3.35 -20.69
C ASN A 24 -1.57 -2.35 -21.46
N LYS A 25 -1.09 -1.89 -22.62
CA LYS A 25 -1.86 -0.98 -23.49
C LYS A 25 -3.13 -1.66 -23.97
N ARG A 26 -3.02 -2.85 -24.54
CA ARG A 26 -4.16 -3.64 -25.03
C ARG A 26 -5.18 -3.88 -23.93
N PHE A 27 -4.74 -4.22 -22.71
CA PHE A 27 -5.64 -4.46 -21.59
C PHE A 27 -6.37 -3.19 -21.14
N ARG A 28 -5.64 -2.07 -20.96
CA ARG A 28 -6.25 -0.78 -20.59
C ARG A 28 -7.24 -0.29 -21.64
N GLU A 29 -6.97 -0.48 -22.92
CA GLU A 29 -7.91 -0.14 -24.00
C GLU A 29 -9.15 -1.05 -23.97
N PHE A 30 -8.99 -2.33 -23.61
CA PHE A 30 -10.09 -3.29 -23.54
C PHE A 30 -11.05 -3.04 -22.36
N ILE A 31 -10.54 -2.77 -21.16
CA ILE A 31 -11.34 -2.63 -19.93
C ILE A 31 -11.48 -1.19 -19.41
N GLY A 32 -10.76 -0.22 -19.99
CA GLY A 32 -10.58 1.11 -19.40
C GLY A 32 -11.89 1.83 -19.10
N LYS A 33 -12.85 1.83 -20.03
CA LYS A 33 -14.16 2.45 -19.81
C LYS A 33 -14.91 1.83 -18.63
N LEU A 34 -14.89 0.49 -18.52
CA LEU A 34 -15.54 -0.21 -17.42
C LEU A 34 -14.82 0.05 -16.08
N ASN A 35 -13.49 0.11 -16.10
CA ASN A 35 -12.70 0.48 -14.94
C ASN A 35 -13.06 1.89 -14.45
N ASP A 36 -13.17 2.86 -15.33
CA ASP A 36 -13.50 4.25 -14.95
C ASP A 36 -14.90 4.37 -14.35
N GLU A 37 -15.85 3.57 -14.84
CA GLU A 37 -17.22 3.50 -14.29
C GLU A 37 -17.25 2.85 -12.89
N LEU A 38 -16.46 1.79 -12.68
CA LEU A 38 -16.50 1.00 -11.44
C LEU A 38 -15.52 1.47 -10.36
N PHE A 39 -14.46 2.19 -10.72
CA PHE A 39 -13.41 2.61 -9.79
C PHE A 39 -13.96 3.40 -8.59
N PRO A 40 -14.91 4.35 -8.73
CA PRO A 40 -15.47 5.07 -7.58
C PRO A 40 -16.09 4.14 -6.53
N GLU A 41 -16.85 3.13 -6.95
CA GLU A 41 -17.48 2.15 -6.05
C GLU A 41 -16.41 1.29 -5.37
N VAL A 42 -15.44 0.79 -6.14
CA VAL A 42 -14.33 0.00 -5.57
C VAL A 42 -13.52 0.83 -4.58
N TRP A 43 -13.24 2.09 -4.92
CA TRP A 43 -12.50 3.01 -4.07
C TRP A 43 -13.24 3.32 -2.78
N GLU A 44 -14.55 3.48 -2.81
CA GLU A 44 -15.37 3.70 -1.60
C GLU A 44 -15.10 2.61 -0.56
N TYR A 45 -15.19 1.34 -0.95
CA TYR A 45 -14.94 0.22 -0.03
C TYR A 45 -13.47 0.06 0.32
N TYR A 46 -12.57 0.19 -0.66
CA TYR A 46 -11.13 0.03 -0.44
C TYR A 46 -10.54 1.09 0.49
N SER A 47 -11.06 2.33 0.41
CA SER A 47 -10.57 3.47 1.19
C SER A 47 -11.12 3.53 2.62
N MET A 48 -12.07 2.67 2.98
CA MET A 48 -12.61 2.61 4.34
C MET A 48 -11.50 2.35 5.37
N PRO A 49 -11.55 2.99 6.56
CA PRO A 49 -10.58 2.74 7.61
C PRO A 49 -10.57 1.27 8.05
N ALA A 50 -9.49 0.57 7.72
CA ALA A 50 -9.28 -0.83 8.06
C ALA A 50 -8.21 -0.91 9.16
N LEU A 51 -8.58 -1.50 10.30
CA LEU A 51 -7.63 -1.79 11.38
C LEU A 51 -6.66 -2.88 10.91
N HIS A 52 -5.38 -2.56 10.88
CA HIS A 52 -4.32 -3.50 10.46
C HIS A 52 -3.67 -4.18 11.66
N SER A 53 -3.30 -3.41 12.69
CA SER A 53 -2.74 -3.95 13.94
C SER A 53 -2.97 -3.01 15.11
N ALA A 54 -2.92 -3.55 16.33
CA ALA A 54 -3.07 -2.77 17.55
C ALA A 54 -2.13 -3.25 18.66
N ARG A 55 -1.80 -2.35 19.59
CA ARG A 55 -0.99 -2.61 20.78
C ARG A 55 -1.68 -2.01 21.99
N LEU A 56 -1.84 -2.85 23.02
CA LEU A 56 -2.34 -2.43 24.32
C LEU A 56 -1.18 -1.93 25.16
N THR A 57 -1.32 -0.74 25.72
CA THR A 57 -0.35 -0.13 26.64
C THR A 57 -1.08 0.41 27.86
N GLU A 58 -0.36 0.70 28.93
CA GLU A 58 -0.93 1.31 30.14
C GLU A 58 -1.57 2.68 29.90
N LYS A 59 -1.15 3.39 28.83
CA LYS A 59 -1.70 4.70 28.44
C LYS A 59 -2.89 4.61 27.49
N GLY A 60 -3.24 3.40 27.04
CA GLY A 60 -4.31 3.16 26.08
C GLY A 60 -3.87 2.32 24.89
N VAL A 61 -4.73 2.27 23.87
CA VAL A 61 -4.51 1.46 22.67
C VAL A 61 -3.89 2.32 21.58
N ILE A 62 -2.79 1.84 21.00
CA ILE A 62 -2.23 2.38 19.76
C ILE A 62 -2.65 1.44 18.64
N ALA A 63 -3.11 1.98 17.52
CA ALA A 63 -3.61 1.21 16.40
C ALA A 63 -3.09 1.76 15.07
N MET A 64 -2.77 0.84 14.17
CA MET A 64 -2.42 1.11 12.79
C MET A 64 -3.64 0.88 11.92
N TYR A 65 -3.97 1.88 11.10
CA TYR A 65 -5.05 1.83 10.13
C TYR A 65 -4.48 2.02 8.73
N LYS A 66 -5.11 1.35 7.77
CA LYS A 66 -5.08 1.75 6.37
C LYS A 66 -6.38 2.52 6.11
N GLU A 67 -6.28 3.78 5.70
CA GLU A 67 -7.43 4.60 5.34
C GLU A 67 -7.08 5.42 4.10
N LYS A 68 -7.97 5.42 3.10
CA LYS A 68 -7.72 6.07 1.81
C LYS A 68 -6.41 5.61 1.17
N ASP A 69 -5.55 6.55 0.84
CA ASP A 69 -4.25 6.42 0.20
C ASP A 69 -3.10 6.43 1.22
N ARG A 70 -3.36 6.25 2.51
CA ARG A 70 -2.34 6.33 3.56
C ARG A 70 -2.45 5.25 4.64
N GLN A 71 -1.33 5.06 5.32
CA GLN A 71 -1.23 4.24 6.53
C GLN A 71 -0.94 5.16 7.72
N VAL A 72 -1.75 5.03 8.77
CA VAL A 72 -1.62 5.87 9.97
C VAL A 72 -1.47 5.02 11.22
N ILE A 73 -0.55 5.40 12.09
CA ILE A 73 -0.44 4.87 13.46
C ILE A 73 -0.93 5.96 14.40
N ARG A 74 -1.96 5.67 15.20
CA ARG A 74 -2.59 6.64 16.09
C ARG A 74 -3.03 6.02 17.42
N TRP A 75 -3.21 6.86 18.43
CA TRP A 75 -3.97 6.45 19.61
C TRP A 75 -5.43 6.19 19.21
N LEU A 76 -6.04 5.14 19.75
CA LEU A 76 -7.45 4.82 19.48
C LEU A 76 -8.35 5.99 19.92
N GLY A 77 -9.04 6.62 18.96
CA GLY A 77 -9.85 7.82 19.20
C GLY A 77 -9.04 9.09 19.50
N GLY A 78 -7.72 9.08 19.26
CA GLY A 78 -6.81 10.15 19.63
C GLY A 78 -5.89 10.61 18.50
N LYS A 79 -4.76 11.22 18.88
CA LYS A 79 -3.81 11.84 17.96
C LYS A 79 -3.07 10.81 17.09
N ILE A 80 -2.74 11.23 15.86
CA ILE A 80 -1.83 10.53 14.95
C ILE A 80 -0.40 10.65 15.50
N ILE A 81 0.36 9.56 15.38
CA ILE A 81 1.76 9.43 15.77
C ILE A 81 2.64 9.35 14.51
N VAL A 82 2.23 8.55 13.53
CA VAL A 82 2.93 8.37 12.23
C VAL A 82 1.89 8.41 11.11
N ASP A 83 2.19 9.11 10.02
CA ASP A 83 1.39 9.17 8.79
C ASP A 83 2.31 8.88 7.60
N SER A 84 1.99 7.86 6.80
CA SER A 84 2.81 7.47 5.65
C SER A 84 2.94 8.59 4.61
N LYS A 85 1.89 9.40 4.40
CA LYS A 85 1.95 10.50 3.41
C LYS A 85 2.87 11.62 3.86
N ALA A 86 2.88 11.93 5.16
CA ALA A 86 3.84 12.88 5.72
C ALA A 86 5.29 12.39 5.57
N LEU A 87 5.52 11.08 5.70
CA LEU A 87 6.84 10.47 5.48
C LEU A 87 7.23 10.47 4.00
N GLU A 88 6.29 10.21 3.08
CA GLU A 88 6.55 10.31 1.64
C GLU A 88 7.00 11.71 1.25
N GLU A 89 6.33 12.75 1.77
CA GLU A 89 6.71 14.14 1.55
C GLU A 89 8.09 14.48 2.15
N GLU A 90 8.39 13.96 3.34
CA GLU A 90 9.68 14.18 4.01
C GLU A 90 10.84 13.50 3.29
N LEU A 91 10.63 12.26 2.81
CA LEU A 91 11.66 11.45 2.18
C LEU A 91 11.75 11.65 0.66
N ASN A 92 10.74 12.29 0.05
CA ASN A 92 10.58 12.44 -1.39
C ASN A 92 10.66 11.09 -2.12
N ASP A 93 10.02 10.07 -1.54
CA ASP A 93 9.94 8.71 -2.07
C ASP A 93 8.68 8.00 -1.55
N GLU A 94 8.24 6.92 -2.20
CA GLU A 94 7.10 6.12 -1.75
C GLU A 94 7.42 5.36 -0.46
N VAL A 95 6.50 5.36 0.51
CA VAL A 95 6.70 4.74 1.83
C VAL A 95 5.64 3.70 2.11
N LEU A 96 6.08 2.47 2.36
CA LEU A 96 5.25 1.40 2.88
C LEU A 96 5.53 1.17 4.37
N LEU A 97 4.56 1.53 5.23
CA LEU A 97 4.61 1.18 6.64
C LEU A 97 4.27 -0.30 6.82
N GLN A 98 5.26 -1.11 7.20
CA GLN A 98 5.12 -2.56 7.29
C GLN A 98 4.45 -3.04 8.59
N GLY A 99 4.64 -2.32 9.69
CA GLY A 99 4.09 -2.69 10.99
C GLY A 99 4.64 -1.83 12.11
N PHE A 100 4.18 -2.09 13.33
CA PHE A 100 4.71 -1.43 14.52
C PHE A 100 4.59 -2.29 15.79
N THR A 101 5.32 -1.90 16.82
CA THR A 101 5.13 -2.37 18.19
C THR A 101 5.29 -1.23 19.20
N ALA A 102 4.85 -1.45 20.43
CA ALA A 102 4.98 -0.48 21.52
C ALA A 102 5.40 -1.19 22.81
N ASP A 103 6.12 -0.48 23.67
CA ASP A 103 6.40 -0.96 25.02
C ASP A 103 5.14 -0.96 25.88
N LYS A 104 5.13 -1.75 26.96
CA LYS A 104 3.96 -1.87 27.85
C LYS A 104 3.49 -0.52 28.41
N ASN A 105 4.41 0.40 28.64
CA ASN A 105 4.12 1.72 29.20
C ASN A 105 3.60 2.73 28.15
N GLY A 106 3.65 2.40 26.86
CA GLY A 106 3.28 3.32 25.78
C GLY A 106 4.17 4.57 25.74
N LYS A 107 5.45 4.42 26.02
CA LYS A 107 6.47 5.48 25.95
C LYS A 107 7.29 5.38 24.67
N PHE A 108 7.50 4.18 24.15
CA PHE A 108 8.32 3.93 22.97
C PHE A 108 7.52 3.15 21.92
N LEU A 109 7.80 3.47 20.66
CA LEU A 109 7.24 2.83 19.48
C LEU A 109 8.38 2.49 18.52
N ALA A 110 8.30 1.34 17.87
CA ALA A 110 9.21 0.90 16.81
C ALA A 110 8.42 0.30 15.66
#